data_AF-A0A6I7WKC4-F1
#
_entry.id   AF-A0A6I7WKC4-F1
#
_cell.length_a   1.000
_cell.length_b   1.000
_cell.length_c   1.000
_cell.angle_alpha   90.00
_cell.angle_beta   90.00
_cell.angle_gamma   90.00
#
_symmetry.space_group_name_H-M   'P 1'
#
loop_
_entity.id
_entity.type
_entity.pdbx_description
1 polymer ?
#
loop_
_entity_poly.entity_id
_entity_poly.type
_entity_poly.pdbx_seq_one_letter_code
_entity_poly.pdbx_strand_id
1 'polypeptide(L)'
;DGGAGNDVPTDINQYATGYLWTEVLLPDNLLKILARFVHLQIEEKEDWEGRKTKKETLIFPRYHQWDVVNKLVDAARAEGPGHKYLIQHSAGSGKSNSIAWVAHQLSSLHNGKGNKQFDSIIIVTDRNVLDAQLQETISQFTSVEGVVARINNQEGDGSKSEKLASALENSQPIIIVTIQTFPYVLRAIENSISLKERNYVVIADEAHSSQTGSAARQLKEVLMVDSQEEELTTEDILDAAVASRRASSNLSYLAFTATPKTKTLELFGRLPNPDEAPSKRNKPEAYHVYSMRQAIEEGFILDVLKNYTNYKVAYNLAMKIQGSDQEVESKKAKVKLNQWVRLHDYNISQKVQVIIEHFKDNVMGLLGGQAKVMVVTSSRKEAVRYKLCFDKYISEKGYQRIHAMVAFSGEVEFNEKDPNADGLIGEKFTEHNMNRNLKGRELRKAFDSDDYQVMLVANKFQTGFDQPKLCAMYVDKKLGGVECVQTLSRLNRTYPGKAETGTFILDFFNDPDDILEAFQPYHQTAELDDVSDPDLIFDLFDKLRAAGIFQWQEVEQFCNAFLQKSKSNAAIANICKPAVERWQKRYKSAI
;
A
#
# COMPACT_ATOMS: atom_id res chain seq x y z
N ASP A 1 -17.14 15.90 -2.75
CA ASP A 1 -16.91 15.19 -1.46
C ASP A 1 -15.92 14.02 -1.52
N GLY A 2 -15.12 13.88 -2.60
CA GLY A 2 -14.02 12.91 -2.65
C GLY A 2 -14.44 11.44 -2.55
N GLY A 3 -15.71 11.12 -2.80
CA GLY A 3 -16.23 9.75 -2.99
C GLY A 3 -16.25 9.35 -4.46
N ALA A 4 -16.77 8.15 -4.75
CA ALA A 4 -17.03 7.67 -6.10
C ALA A 4 -18.26 8.35 -6.71
N GLY A 5 -18.31 8.25 -8.03
CA GLY A 5 -19.30 8.94 -8.84
C GLY A 5 -18.75 10.27 -9.32
N ASN A 6 -19.21 10.69 -10.49
CA ASN A 6 -18.84 11.98 -11.04
C ASN A 6 -19.59 13.07 -10.28
N ASP A 7 -18.94 14.21 -10.09
CA ASP A 7 -19.61 15.37 -9.50
C ASP A 7 -20.89 15.68 -10.30
N VAL A 8 -21.97 16.00 -9.58
CA VAL A 8 -23.19 16.50 -10.21
C VAL A 8 -22.81 17.80 -10.92
N PRO A 9 -23.00 17.91 -12.25
CA PRO A 9 -22.62 19.11 -12.97
C PRO A 9 -23.32 20.33 -12.37
N THR A 10 -22.62 21.47 -12.35
CA THR A 10 -23.19 22.75 -11.89
C THR A 10 -24.40 23.18 -12.71
N ASP A 11 -24.44 22.77 -13.98
CA ASP A 11 -25.61 22.89 -14.85
C ASP A 11 -26.54 21.68 -14.67
N ILE A 12 -27.74 21.93 -14.16
CA ILE A 12 -28.79 20.95 -13.88
C ILE A 12 -29.22 20.19 -15.17
N ASN A 13 -28.94 20.73 -16.36
CA ASN A 13 -29.27 20.09 -17.64
C ASN A 13 -28.19 19.12 -18.13
N GLN A 14 -27.07 18.98 -17.43
CA GLN A 14 -25.98 18.09 -17.83
C GLN A 14 -26.02 16.79 -17.01
N TYR A 15 -25.68 15.69 -17.69
CA TYR A 15 -25.54 14.40 -17.03
C TYR A 15 -24.20 14.33 -16.30
N ALA A 16 -24.18 13.73 -15.10
CA ALA A 16 -22.94 13.42 -14.38
C ALA A 16 -21.99 12.53 -15.20
N THR A 17 -22.51 11.74 -16.15
CA THR A 17 -21.69 10.94 -17.09
C THR A 17 -21.20 11.73 -18.31
N GLY A 18 -21.48 13.03 -18.38
CA GLY A 18 -21.23 13.88 -19.55
C GLY A 18 -19.76 13.94 -19.98
N TYR A 19 -18.85 13.95 -19.00
CA TYR A 19 -17.41 13.93 -19.20
C TYR A 19 -16.94 12.84 -20.18
N LEU A 20 -17.65 11.71 -20.27
CA LEU A 20 -17.33 10.64 -21.21
C LEU A 20 -17.35 11.13 -22.66
N TRP A 21 -18.40 11.86 -23.09
CA TRP A 21 -18.51 12.33 -24.48
C TRP A 21 -18.04 13.77 -24.69
N THR A 22 -18.04 14.61 -23.64
CA THR A 22 -17.57 15.99 -23.74
C THR A 22 -16.06 16.12 -23.57
N GLU A 23 -15.40 15.16 -22.92
CA GLU A 23 -13.97 15.21 -22.65
C GLU A 23 -13.26 13.95 -23.17
N VAL A 24 -13.62 12.76 -22.68
CA VAL A 24 -12.84 11.53 -22.93
C VAL A 24 -12.91 11.07 -24.40
N LEU A 25 -14.11 11.03 -24.99
CA LEU A 25 -14.34 10.53 -26.35
C LEU A 25 -14.18 11.61 -27.44
N LEU A 26 -13.65 12.78 -27.10
CA LEU A 26 -13.26 13.75 -28.13
C LEU A 26 -12.17 13.14 -29.04
N PRO A 27 -12.19 13.40 -30.36
CA PRO A 27 -11.25 12.78 -31.30
C PRO A 27 -9.78 12.92 -30.87
N ASP A 28 -9.38 14.11 -30.44
CA ASP A 28 -8.01 14.39 -30.00
C ASP A 28 -7.63 13.59 -28.74
N ASN A 29 -8.56 13.48 -27.78
CA ASN A 29 -8.32 12.76 -26.54
C ASN A 29 -8.30 11.25 -26.74
N LEU A 30 -9.15 10.71 -27.62
CA LEU A 30 -9.13 9.30 -27.99
C LEU A 30 -7.82 8.93 -28.68
N LEU A 31 -7.36 9.75 -29.64
CA LEU A 31 -6.06 9.57 -30.28
C LEU A 31 -4.92 9.67 -29.27
N LYS A 32 -5.00 10.61 -28.31
CA LYS A 32 -4.00 10.75 -27.24
C LYS A 32 -3.96 9.51 -26.35
N ILE A 33 -5.11 8.95 -25.97
CA ILE A 33 -5.19 7.71 -25.18
C ILE A 33 -4.51 6.57 -25.91
N LEU A 34 -4.88 6.34 -27.18
CA LEU A 34 -4.34 5.25 -27.99
C LEU A 34 -2.83 5.41 -28.25
N ALA A 35 -2.37 6.64 -28.52
CA ALA A 35 -0.98 6.87 -28.91
C ALA A 35 -0.01 7.05 -27.74
N ARG A 36 -0.47 7.50 -26.56
CA ARG A 36 0.41 7.93 -25.46
C ARG A 36 0.15 7.25 -24.11
N PHE A 37 -0.97 6.55 -23.95
CA PHE A 37 -1.31 5.90 -22.69
C PHE A 37 -1.38 4.38 -22.80
N VAL A 38 -2.02 3.87 -23.87
CA VAL A 38 -2.16 2.42 -24.07
C VAL A 38 -0.78 1.79 -24.26
N HIS A 39 -0.49 0.76 -23.46
CA HIS A 39 0.74 -0.02 -23.61
C HIS A 39 0.49 -1.51 -23.40
N LEU A 40 1.29 -2.32 -24.07
CA LEU A 40 1.26 -3.78 -23.96
C LEU A 40 2.30 -4.21 -22.91
N GLN A 41 1.82 -4.64 -21.76
CA GLN A 41 2.67 -5.23 -20.72
C GLN A 41 2.93 -6.69 -21.08
N ILE A 42 4.21 -7.07 -21.23
CA ILE A 42 4.62 -8.44 -21.56
C ILE A 42 5.38 -9.03 -20.38
N GLU A 43 4.72 -9.91 -19.61
CA GLU A 43 5.36 -10.62 -18.50
C GLU A 43 5.92 -11.96 -18.99
N GLU A 44 7.22 -12.21 -18.79
CA GLU A 44 7.79 -13.54 -18.91
C GLU A 44 7.65 -14.31 -17.59
N LYS A 45 6.84 -15.36 -17.60
CA LYS A 45 6.69 -16.27 -16.46
C LYS A 45 7.45 -17.55 -16.72
N GLU A 46 8.39 -17.84 -15.84
CA GLU A 46 9.09 -19.13 -15.81
C GLU A 46 8.37 -20.06 -14.83
N ASP A 47 7.95 -21.22 -15.30
CA ASP A 47 7.38 -22.23 -14.42
C ASP A 47 8.48 -23.00 -13.65
N TRP A 48 8.08 -23.87 -12.74
CA TRP A 48 9.00 -24.68 -11.92
C TRP A 48 9.84 -25.68 -12.75
N GLU A 49 9.45 -25.95 -14.00
CA GLU A 49 10.18 -26.78 -14.95
C GLU A 49 11.15 -25.95 -15.83
N GLY A 50 11.23 -24.63 -15.61
CA GLY A 50 12.06 -23.72 -16.39
C GLY A 50 11.46 -23.30 -17.73
N ARG A 51 10.19 -23.61 -18.00
CA ARG A 51 9.50 -23.21 -19.24
C ARG A 51 9.05 -21.76 -19.12
N LYS A 52 9.50 -20.95 -20.06
CA LYS A 52 9.10 -19.54 -20.17
C LYS A 52 7.81 -19.41 -20.97
N THR A 53 6.81 -18.77 -20.38
CA THR A 53 5.56 -18.41 -21.02
C THR A 53 5.45 -16.89 -21.05
N LYS A 54 4.95 -16.34 -22.16
CA LYS A 54 4.70 -14.91 -22.30
C LYS A 54 3.24 -14.63 -22.03
N LYS A 55 2.96 -13.72 -21.11
CA LYS A 55 1.62 -13.19 -20.86
C LYS A 55 1.59 -11.73 -21.31
N GLU A 56 0.76 -11.45 -22.30
CA GLU A 56 0.54 -10.10 -22.80
C GLU A 56 -0.74 -9.52 -22.19
N THR A 57 -0.66 -8.31 -21.64
CA THR A 57 -1.79 -7.60 -21.04
C THR A 57 -1.82 -6.17 -21.57
N LEU A 58 -2.91 -5.79 -22.23
CA LEU A 58 -3.08 -4.42 -22.72
C LEU A 58 -3.59 -3.53 -21.57
N ILE A 59 -2.82 -2.51 -21.21
CA ILE A 59 -3.11 -1.62 -20.10
C ILE A 59 -3.66 -0.28 -20.63
N PHE A 60 -4.83 0.10 -20.12
CA PHE A 60 -5.45 1.40 -20.33
C PHE A 60 -5.31 2.27 -19.08
N PRO A 61 -5.22 3.61 -19.21
CA PRO A 61 -5.22 4.50 -18.06
C PRO A 61 -6.60 4.50 -17.40
N ARG A 62 -6.61 4.53 -16.08
CA ARG A 62 -7.81 4.89 -15.31
C ARG A 62 -8.06 6.39 -15.45
N TYR A 63 -9.29 6.83 -15.19
CA TYR A 63 -9.68 8.22 -15.39
C TYR A 63 -8.81 9.21 -14.62
N HIS A 64 -8.58 8.98 -13.32
CA HIS A 64 -7.72 9.86 -12.49
C HIS A 64 -6.27 9.90 -12.97
N GLN A 65 -5.76 8.82 -13.56
CA GLN A 65 -4.43 8.76 -14.14
C GLN A 65 -4.35 9.55 -15.44
N TRP A 66 -5.35 9.42 -16.30
CA TRP A 66 -5.48 10.20 -17.53
C TRP A 66 -5.58 11.70 -17.22
N ASP A 67 -6.45 12.08 -16.27
CA ASP A 67 -6.68 13.46 -15.85
C ASP A 67 -5.40 14.11 -15.27
N VAL A 68 -4.74 13.45 -14.31
CA VAL A 68 -3.51 14.01 -13.70
C VAL A 68 -2.39 14.17 -14.72
N VAL A 69 -2.20 13.20 -15.63
CA VAL A 69 -1.14 13.26 -16.64
C VAL A 69 -1.41 14.42 -17.60
N ASN A 70 -2.66 14.60 -18.05
CA ASN A 70 -3.02 15.70 -18.93
C ASN A 70 -2.81 17.06 -18.26
N LYS A 71 -3.34 17.25 -17.04
CA LYS A 71 -3.17 18.49 -16.28
C LYS A 71 -1.70 18.86 -16.09
N LEU A 72 -0.85 17.89 -15.73
CA LEU A 72 0.59 18.12 -15.56
C LEU A 72 1.29 18.48 -16.87
N VAL A 73 0.97 17.80 -17.98
CA VAL A 73 1.58 18.09 -19.29
C VAL A 73 1.13 19.46 -19.81
N ASP A 74 -0.14 19.79 -19.65
CA ASP A 74 -0.70 21.06 -20.11
C ASP A 74 -0.20 22.24 -19.25
N ALA A 75 -0.09 22.06 -17.93
CA ALA A 75 0.53 23.05 -17.05
C ALA A 75 2.02 23.23 -17.36
N ALA A 76 2.77 22.14 -17.56
CA ALA A 76 4.17 22.23 -17.95
C ALA A 76 4.34 22.97 -19.29
N ARG A 77 3.43 22.75 -20.26
CA ARG A 77 3.43 23.46 -21.54
C ARG A 77 3.14 24.97 -21.37
N ALA A 78 2.15 25.32 -20.55
CA ALA A 78 1.71 26.70 -20.38
C ALA A 78 2.66 27.53 -19.49
N GLU A 79 3.11 26.96 -18.39
CA GLU A 79 3.83 27.68 -17.33
C GLU A 79 5.35 27.63 -17.49
N GLY A 80 5.89 26.67 -18.24
CA GLY A 80 7.33 26.51 -18.40
C GLY A 80 8.01 25.70 -17.29
N PRO A 81 9.36 25.71 -17.23
CA PRO A 81 10.12 25.11 -16.14
C PRO A 81 10.06 25.95 -14.85
N GLY A 82 10.43 25.35 -13.72
CA GLY A 82 10.60 26.04 -12.43
C GLY A 82 9.43 25.88 -11.45
N HIS A 83 8.42 25.11 -11.84
CA HIS A 83 7.18 24.97 -11.06
C HIS A 83 7.10 23.68 -10.27
N LYS A 84 6.26 23.69 -9.23
CA LYS A 84 6.06 22.56 -8.33
C LYS A 84 4.64 22.03 -8.40
N TYR A 85 4.51 20.72 -8.32
CA TYR A 85 3.24 20.01 -8.40
C TYR A 85 3.23 18.90 -7.36
N LEU A 86 2.32 18.99 -6.40
CA LEU A 86 2.06 17.91 -5.44
C LEU A 86 0.86 17.09 -5.92
N ILE A 87 1.04 15.79 -6.09
CA ILE A 87 -0.01 14.85 -6.50
C ILE A 87 -0.31 13.95 -5.31
N GLN A 88 -1.53 14.07 -4.77
CA GLN A 88 -2.00 13.27 -3.65
C GLN A 88 -2.89 12.12 -4.14
N HIS A 89 -2.30 10.95 -4.38
CA HIS A 89 -3.01 9.76 -4.88
C HIS A 89 -2.95 8.62 -3.88
N SER A 90 -4.09 7.99 -3.59
CA SER A 90 -4.20 6.87 -2.64
C SER A 90 -3.14 5.78 -2.84
N ALA A 91 -2.71 5.16 -1.74
CA ALA A 91 -1.80 4.01 -1.78
C ALA A 91 -2.43 2.87 -2.58
N GLY A 92 -1.70 2.39 -3.58
CA GLY A 92 -2.15 1.34 -4.46
C GLY A 92 -3.10 1.74 -5.60
N SER A 93 -3.31 3.04 -5.82
CA SER A 93 -4.07 3.61 -6.94
C SER A 93 -3.43 3.44 -8.34
N GLY A 94 -2.17 3.00 -8.40
CA GLY A 94 -1.40 2.86 -9.63
C GLY A 94 -0.50 4.06 -9.96
N LYS A 95 0.04 4.76 -8.94
CA LYS A 95 0.93 5.93 -9.11
C LYS A 95 2.10 5.68 -10.05
N SER A 96 2.70 4.49 -10.01
CA SER A 96 3.81 4.10 -10.88
C SER A 96 3.51 4.33 -12.37
N ASN A 97 2.31 3.94 -12.83
CA ASN A 97 1.92 4.14 -14.23
C ASN A 97 1.74 5.64 -14.56
N SER A 98 1.18 6.42 -13.64
CA SER A 98 1.07 7.88 -13.79
C SER A 98 2.44 8.53 -13.93
N ILE A 99 3.42 8.14 -13.11
CA ILE A 99 4.81 8.63 -13.17
C ILE A 99 5.42 8.30 -14.53
N ALA A 100 5.28 7.05 -15.00
CA ALA A 100 5.82 6.63 -16.28
C ALA A 100 5.21 7.42 -17.46
N TRP A 101 3.89 7.58 -17.49
CA TRP A 101 3.20 8.35 -18.53
C TRP A 101 3.58 9.83 -18.54
N VAL A 102 3.66 10.47 -17.37
CA VAL A 102 4.10 11.86 -17.27
C VAL A 102 5.56 12.00 -17.71
N ALA A 103 6.46 11.15 -17.23
CA ALA A 103 7.88 11.21 -17.58
C ALA A 103 8.08 11.09 -19.09
N HIS A 104 7.42 10.12 -19.71
CA HIS A 104 7.47 9.91 -21.15
C HIS A 104 6.95 11.14 -21.92
N GLN A 105 5.76 11.65 -21.56
CA GLN A 105 5.16 12.77 -22.27
C GLN A 105 5.94 14.08 -22.09
N LEU A 106 6.47 14.36 -20.89
CA LEU A 106 7.30 15.54 -20.64
C LEU A 106 8.65 15.46 -21.37
N SER A 107 9.23 14.27 -21.50
CA SER A 107 10.51 14.09 -22.23
C SER A 107 10.41 14.42 -23.73
N SER A 108 9.20 14.33 -24.28
CA SER A 108 8.87 14.65 -25.68
C SER A 108 8.24 16.04 -25.87
N LEU A 109 8.12 16.83 -24.81
CA LEU A 109 7.47 18.13 -24.85
C LEU A 109 8.39 19.17 -25.51
N HIS A 110 7.88 19.87 -26.53
CA HIS A 110 8.58 20.92 -27.24
C HIS A 110 7.92 22.27 -26.98
N ASN A 111 8.74 23.32 -26.90
CA ASN A 111 8.27 24.70 -26.79
C ASN A 111 7.84 25.25 -28.17
N GLY A 112 7.22 26.44 -28.19
CA GLY A 112 6.79 27.08 -29.44
C GLY A 112 7.90 27.43 -30.44
N LYS A 113 9.18 27.28 -30.05
CA LYS A 113 10.36 27.47 -30.91
C LYS A 113 10.87 26.15 -31.51
N GLY A 114 10.21 25.02 -31.24
CA GLY A 114 10.61 23.69 -31.72
C GLY A 114 11.74 23.03 -30.93
N ASN A 115 12.22 23.65 -29.85
CA ASN A 115 13.22 23.06 -28.96
C ASN A 115 12.53 22.25 -27.86
N LYS A 116 13.22 21.25 -27.31
CA LYS A 116 12.74 20.55 -26.11
C LYS A 116 12.50 21.55 -24.98
N GLN A 117 11.37 21.39 -24.29
CA GLN A 117 11.04 22.21 -23.14
C GLN A 117 11.82 21.76 -21.90
N PHE A 118 12.08 20.45 -21.79
CA PHE A 118 12.89 19.83 -20.76
C PHE A 118 13.97 18.95 -21.41
N ASP A 119 15.21 19.09 -20.97
CA ASP A 119 16.35 18.35 -21.47
C ASP A 119 16.40 16.92 -20.91
N SER A 120 16.11 16.79 -19.61
CA SER A 120 16.09 15.50 -18.92
C SER A 120 15.02 15.45 -17.82
N ILE A 121 14.37 14.29 -17.72
CA ILE A 121 13.43 13.95 -16.64
C ILE A 121 14.14 13.02 -15.65
N ILE A 122 14.26 13.44 -14.40
CA ILE A 122 14.93 12.71 -13.33
C ILE A 122 13.86 12.07 -12.45
N ILE A 123 13.77 10.75 -12.44
CA ILE A 123 12.87 10.00 -11.57
C ILE A 123 13.64 9.54 -10.33
N VAL A 124 13.17 9.98 -9.17
CA VAL A 124 13.72 9.64 -7.86
C VAL A 124 12.81 8.60 -7.21
N THR A 125 13.38 7.43 -6.93
CA THR A 125 12.70 6.35 -6.21
C THR A 125 13.57 5.82 -5.06
N ASP A 126 12.99 5.07 -4.13
CA ASP A 126 13.73 4.38 -3.08
C ASP A 126 14.45 3.13 -3.62
N ARG A 127 15.60 2.78 -3.04
CA ARG A 127 16.47 1.66 -3.45
C ARG A 127 15.77 0.30 -3.37
N ASN A 128 14.89 0.12 -2.38
CA ASN A 128 14.13 -1.14 -2.21
C ASN A 128 12.90 -1.21 -3.14
N VAL A 129 12.50 -0.07 -3.68
CA VAL A 129 11.36 0.19 -4.58
C VAL A 129 11.90 0.65 -5.93
N LEU A 130 13.10 0.20 -6.31
CA LEU A 130 13.55 0.29 -7.69
C LEU A 130 12.59 -0.62 -8.47
N ASP A 131 11.48 -0.03 -8.84
CA ASP A 131 10.29 -0.76 -9.23
C ASP A 131 10.62 -1.31 -10.61
N ALA A 132 10.93 -2.61 -10.65
CA ALA A 132 11.12 -3.32 -11.91
C ALA A 132 9.93 -3.05 -12.83
N GLN A 133 8.73 -2.86 -12.25
CA GLN A 133 7.53 -2.43 -12.94
C GLN A 133 7.67 -1.02 -13.53
N LEU A 134 8.08 0.01 -12.77
CA LEU A 134 8.33 1.35 -13.34
C LEU A 134 9.36 1.29 -14.48
N GLN A 135 10.43 0.55 -14.29
CA GLN A 135 11.50 0.43 -15.28
C GLN A 135 11.02 -0.28 -16.54
N GLU A 136 10.27 -1.36 -16.38
CA GLU A 136 9.69 -2.14 -17.47
C GLU A 136 8.66 -1.30 -18.22
N THR A 137 7.74 -0.65 -17.51
CA THR A 137 6.76 0.26 -18.08
C THR A 137 7.45 1.38 -18.88
N ILE A 138 8.45 2.06 -18.31
CA ILE A 138 9.20 3.12 -19.02
C ILE A 138 9.95 2.55 -20.23
N SER A 139 10.61 1.39 -20.09
CA SER A 139 11.36 0.75 -21.18
C SER A 139 10.45 0.33 -22.33
N GLN A 140 9.22 -0.11 -22.04
CA GLN A 140 8.20 -0.45 -23.05
C GLN A 140 7.72 0.78 -23.82
N PHE A 141 7.61 1.95 -23.18
CA PHE A 141 7.28 3.20 -23.86
C PHE A 141 8.41 3.71 -24.75
N THR A 142 9.66 3.43 -24.39
CA THR A 142 10.83 3.91 -25.11
C THR A 142 11.49 2.76 -25.86
N SER A 143 10.91 2.35 -26.99
CA SER A 143 11.45 1.27 -27.84
C SER A 143 12.82 1.58 -28.49
N VAL A 144 13.47 2.68 -28.11
CA VAL A 144 14.74 3.17 -28.67
C VAL A 144 15.84 3.02 -27.62
N GLU A 145 16.87 2.23 -27.93
CA GLU A 145 18.07 2.11 -27.12
C GLU A 145 18.70 3.50 -26.87
N GLY A 146 19.00 3.82 -25.61
CA GLY A 146 19.64 5.09 -25.21
C GLY A 146 18.71 6.17 -24.62
N VAL A 147 17.39 5.96 -24.58
CA VAL A 147 16.44 6.96 -23.99
C VAL A 147 16.44 6.95 -22.46
N VAL A 148 16.75 5.81 -21.84
CA VAL A 148 16.65 5.61 -20.38
C VAL A 148 18.02 5.33 -19.76
N ALA A 149 18.46 6.20 -18.84
CA ALA A 149 19.69 6.01 -18.07
C ALA A 149 19.39 5.29 -16.77
N ARG A 150 20.08 4.18 -16.52
CA ARG A 150 20.02 3.46 -15.25
C ARG A 150 21.30 3.70 -14.46
N ILE A 151 21.19 4.32 -13.30
CA ILE A 151 22.35 4.53 -12.42
C ILE A 151 22.29 3.52 -11.27
N ASN A 152 22.75 2.29 -11.54
CA ASN A 152 22.85 1.21 -10.54
C ASN A 152 24.30 0.68 -10.42
N ASN A 153 24.55 -0.15 -9.39
CA ASN A 153 25.86 -0.78 -9.14
C ASN A 153 26.08 -2.08 -9.94
N GLN A 154 25.09 -2.53 -10.72
CA GLN A 154 25.04 -3.89 -11.25
C GLN A 154 25.25 -3.96 -12.78
N GLU A 155 25.03 -2.87 -13.52
CA GLU A 155 25.11 -2.84 -14.99
C GLU A 155 26.20 -1.86 -15.48
N GLY A 156 27.22 -2.35 -16.19
CA GLY A 156 28.26 -1.57 -16.89
C GLY A 156 29.53 -1.23 -16.08
N ASP A 157 30.63 -0.87 -16.76
CA ASP A 157 31.88 -0.41 -16.14
C ASP A 157 31.80 1.07 -15.68
N GLY A 158 32.46 1.40 -14.56
CA GLY A 158 32.53 2.77 -14.01
C GLY A 158 31.72 3.01 -12.72
N SER A 159 32.09 4.04 -11.97
CA SER A 159 31.43 4.42 -10.72
C SER A 159 30.03 5.04 -10.97
N LYS A 160 29.13 4.98 -9.97
CA LYS A 160 27.78 5.55 -10.09
C LYS A 160 27.79 7.03 -10.53
N SER A 161 28.75 7.79 -10.01
CA SER A 161 28.89 9.22 -10.28
C SER A 161 29.32 9.50 -11.73
N GLU A 162 30.18 8.67 -12.31
CA GLU A 162 30.62 8.80 -13.71
C GLU A 162 29.49 8.47 -14.68
N LYS A 163 28.73 7.40 -14.43
CA LYS A 163 27.56 7.04 -15.25
C LYS A 163 26.50 8.14 -15.21
N LEU A 164 26.29 8.73 -14.03
CA LEU A 164 25.33 9.81 -13.86
C LEU A 164 25.78 11.09 -14.56
N ALA A 165 27.05 11.46 -14.44
CA ALA A 165 27.61 12.61 -15.14
C ALA A 165 27.47 12.45 -16.66
N SER A 166 27.81 11.27 -17.19
CA SER A 166 27.67 10.96 -18.61
C SER A 166 26.21 11.03 -19.10
N ALA A 167 25.26 10.49 -18.33
CA ALA A 167 23.84 10.55 -18.66
C ALA A 167 23.30 11.99 -18.70
N LEU A 168 23.75 12.82 -17.75
CA LEU A 168 23.40 14.24 -17.72
C LEU A 168 24.04 14.99 -18.88
N GLU A 169 25.33 14.79 -19.17
CA GLU A 169 26.05 15.46 -20.26
C GLU A 169 25.45 15.13 -21.62
N ASN A 170 25.11 13.86 -21.85
CA ASN A 170 24.50 13.36 -23.09
C ASN A 170 23.01 13.71 -23.26
N SER A 171 22.42 14.51 -22.35
CA SER A 171 21.00 14.90 -22.39
C SER A 171 20.06 13.71 -22.50
N GLN A 172 20.31 12.67 -21.70
CA GLN A 172 19.48 11.48 -21.72
C GLN A 172 18.04 11.86 -21.29
N PRO A 173 17.00 11.54 -22.09
CA PRO A 173 15.65 12.05 -21.84
C PRO A 173 15.07 11.64 -20.50
N ILE A 174 15.33 10.42 -20.04
CA ILE A 174 14.85 9.91 -18.75
C ILE A 174 16.03 9.32 -17.97
N ILE A 175 16.20 9.77 -16.72
CA ILE A 175 17.27 9.34 -15.82
C ILE A 175 16.61 8.82 -14.54
N ILE A 176 16.82 7.55 -14.22
CA ILE A 176 16.28 6.94 -12.99
C ILE A 176 17.39 6.86 -11.95
N VAL A 177 17.17 7.47 -10.80
CA VAL A 177 18.12 7.53 -9.68
C VAL A 177 17.45 7.10 -8.39
N THR A 178 18.26 6.62 -7.44
CA THR A 178 17.78 6.42 -6.08
C THR A 178 17.81 7.74 -5.32
N ILE A 179 17.01 7.82 -4.26
CA ILE A 179 17.03 8.96 -3.34
C ILE A 179 18.41 9.24 -2.74
N GLN A 180 19.23 8.20 -2.50
CA GLN A 180 20.61 8.36 -2.02
C GLN A 180 21.56 8.86 -3.10
N THR A 181 21.30 8.58 -4.38
CA THR A 181 22.13 9.08 -5.48
C THR A 181 21.69 10.46 -5.97
N PHE A 182 20.48 10.91 -5.61
CA PHE A 182 19.92 12.19 -6.03
C PHE A 182 20.77 13.42 -5.63
N PRO A 183 21.38 13.52 -4.42
CA PRO A 183 22.26 14.63 -4.08
C PRO A 183 23.46 14.79 -5.02
N TYR A 184 23.98 13.68 -5.54
CA TYR A 184 25.07 13.70 -6.51
C TYR A 184 24.64 14.29 -7.86
N VAL A 185 23.37 14.06 -8.26
CA VAL A 185 22.76 14.68 -9.45
C VAL A 185 22.75 16.19 -9.30
N LEU A 186 22.27 16.67 -8.15
CA LEU A 186 22.16 18.10 -7.88
C LEU A 186 23.51 18.80 -7.86
N ARG A 187 24.54 18.15 -7.29
CA ARG A 187 25.92 18.62 -7.32
C ARG A 187 26.49 18.66 -8.73
N ALA A 188 26.25 17.64 -9.54
CA ALA A 188 26.71 17.62 -10.93
C ALA A 188 26.10 18.79 -11.72
N ILE A 189 24.80 19.04 -11.55
CA ILE A 189 24.12 20.20 -12.16
C ILE A 189 24.70 21.52 -11.63
N GLU A 190 25.09 21.59 -10.36
CA GLU A 190 25.63 22.82 -9.74
C GLU A 190 27.09 23.12 -10.13
N ASN A 191 27.89 22.09 -10.37
CA ASN A 191 29.30 22.26 -10.68
C ASN A 191 29.56 22.49 -12.18
N SER A 192 28.59 22.17 -13.04
CA SER A 192 28.72 22.29 -14.50
C SER A 192 27.91 23.46 -15.05
N ILE A 193 28.58 24.38 -15.76
CA ILE A 193 27.95 25.57 -16.35
C ILE A 193 26.91 25.17 -17.42
N SER A 194 27.26 24.21 -18.28
CA SER A 194 26.37 23.71 -19.34
C SER A 194 25.11 23.03 -18.80
N LEU A 195 25.22 22.35 -17.64
CA LEU A 195 24.09 21.67 -17.03
C LEU A 195 23.16 22.66 -16.30
N LYS A 196 23.62 23.85 -15.88
CA LYS A 196 22.77 24.89 -15.28
C LYS A 196 21.82 25.56 -16.25
N GLU A 197 22.19 25.63 -17.53
CA GLU A 197 21.36 26.27 -18.57
C GLU A 197 20.24 25.35 -19.08
N ARG A 198 20.31 24.06 -18.76
CA ARG A 198 19.33 23.05 -19.13
C ARG A 198 18.13 23.04 -18.18
N ASN A 199 17.00 22.61 -18.71
CA ASN A 199 15.74 22.49 -17.99
C ASN A 199 15.48 21.04 -17.57
N TYR A 200 15.11 20.83 -16.32
CA TYR A 200 14.90 19.50 -15.76
C TYR A 200 13.54 19.39 -15.08
N VAL A 201 13.03 18.17 -15.03
CA VAL A 201 11.89 17.79 -14.20
C VAL A 201 12.33 16.70 -13.24
N VAL A 202 12.11 16.90 -11.95
CA VAL A 202 12.34 15.89 -10.91
C VAL A 202 10.99 15.32 -10.52
N ILE A 203 10.81 14.02 -10.73
CA ILE A 203 9.63 13.28 -10.29
C ILE A 203 10.02 12.43 -9.09
N ALA A 204 9.40 12.64 -7.94
CA ALA A 204 9.63 11.87 -6.73
C ALA A 204 8.39 11.03 -6.40
N ASP A 205 8.57 9.72 -6.19
CA ASP A 205 7.54 8.84 -5.63
C ASP A 205 7.67 8.75 -4.11
N GLU A 206 6.54 8.62 -3.43
CA GLU A 206 6.43 8.58 -1.96
C GLU A 206 7.12 9.75 -1.24
N ALA A 207 6.85 10.99 -1.68
CA ALA A 207 7.31 12.19 -1.02
C ALA A 207 6.51 12.47 0.27
N HIS A 208 6.95 11.90 1.40
CA HIS A 208 6.45 12.21 2.74
C HIS A 208 7.61 12.78 3.54
N SER A 209 7.41 13.82 4.36
CA SER A 209 8.51 14.44 5.10
C SER A 209 8.75 13.71 6.43
N SER A 210 9.97 13.69 6.97
CA SER A 210 10.17 13.45 8.41
C SER A 210 9.84 14.72 9.22
N GLN A 211 9.71 14.64 10.55
CA GLN A 211 9.33 15.78 11.40
C GLN A 211 10.50 16.71 11.78
N THR A 212 11.75 16.45 11.35
CA THR A 212 12.91 17.21 11.83
C THR A 212 13.22 18.44 10.97
N GLY A 213 12.99 19.64 11.52
CA GLY A 213 13.06 20.91 10.82
C GLY A 213 14.45 21.55 10.60
N SER A 214 15.45 20.84 10.06
CA SER A 214 16.81 21.42 9.84
C SER A 214 17.43 21.18 8.44
N ALA A 215 16.57 21.15 7.41
CA ALA A 215 16.90 20.83 6.02
C ALA A 215 18.11 21.60 5.39
N ALA A 216 18.39 22.85 5.78
CA ALA A 216 19.45 23.64 5.15
C ALA A 216 20.87 23.38 5.70
N ARG A 217 21.01 22.93 6.96
CA ARG A 217 22.31 22.59 7.58
C ARG A 217 22.75 21.17 7.18
N GLN A 218 21.79 20.27 7.09
CA GLN A 218 21.98 18.84 6.81
C GLN A 218 22.55 18.56 5.42
N LEU A 219 22.21 19.35 4.39
CA LEU A 219 22.85 19.19 3.08
C LEU A 219 24.37 19.39 3.13
N LYS A 220 24.89 20.22 4.03
CA LYS A 220 26.34 20.42 4.21
C LYS A 220 26.99 19.27 5.00
N GLU A 221 26.21 18.60 5.85
CA GLU A 221 26.60 17.52 6.77
C GLU A 221 26.52 16.14 6.10
N VAL A 222 25.52 15.87 5.26
CA VAL A 222 25.49 14.70 4.35
C VAL A 222 26.71 14.68 3.41
N LEU A 223 27.26 15.87 3.17
CA LEU A 223 28.38 16.10 2.26
C LEU A 223 29.72 16.21 2.97
N MET A 224 29.71 16.38 4.28
CA MET A 224 30.84 16.42 5.17
C MET A 224 30.48 15.54 6.34
N VAL A 225 30.82 14.25 6.31
CA VAL A 225 31.38 13.51 7.45
C VAL A 225 31.20 11.99 7.30
N ASP A 226 32.35 11.32 7.24
CA ASP A 226 32.62 9.90 7.45
C ASP A 226 32.57 9.54 8.96
N SER A 227 31.79 10.26 9.79
CA SER A 227 31.99 10.32 11.26
C SER A 227 30.83 10.97 12.07
N GLN A 228 29.64 10.39 12.16
CA GLN A 228 28.78 10.34 13.37
C GLN A 228 27.34 9.88 13.04
N GLU A 229 26.85 8.95 13.85
CA GLU A 229 25.62 8.17 13.69
C GLU A 229 24.36 8.96 14.07
N GLU A 230 23.89 9.86 13.20
CA GLU A 230 22.46 10.13 13.08
C GLU A 230 21.98 9.61 11.72
N GLU A 231 21.15 8.56 11.70
CA GLU A 231 20.50 8.07 10.48
C GLU A 231 19.52 9.12 9.96
N LEU A 232 20.01 10.04 9.13
CA LEU A 232 19.17 10.95 8.35
C LEU A 232 18.24 10.11 7.47
N THR A 233 16.94 10.40 7.51
CA THR A 233 16.00 9.70 6.66
C THR A 233 16.18 10.14 5.22
N THR A 234 15.92 9.25 4.28
CA THR A 234 16.04 9.55 2.83
C THR A 234 15.16 10.73 2.39
N GLU A 235 14.07 10.96 3.11
CA GLU A 235 13.10 12.03 2.90
C GLU A 235 13.69 13.42 3.24
N ASP A 236 14.50 13.52 4.30
CA ASP A 236 15.14 14.77 4.74
C ASP A 236 16.09 15.34 3.68
N ILE A 237 16.74 14.44 2.93
CA ILE A 237 17.65 14.78 1.84
C ILE A 237 16.90 15.46 0.68
N LEU A 238 15.70 14.99 0.35
CA LEU A 238 14.88 15.56 -0.71
C LEU A 238 14.33 16.93 -0.29
N ASP A 239 13.88 17.06 0.95
CA ASP A 239 13.39 18.33 1.50
C ASP A 239 14.52 19.37 1.55
N ALA A 240 15.73 18.98 1.97
CA ALA A 240 16.92 19.81 1.93
C ALA A 240 17.25 20.30 0.52
N ALA A 241 17.23 19.38 -0.45
CA ALA A 241 17.44 19.70 -1.86
C ALA A 241 16.44 20.72 -2.40
N VAL A 242 15.15 20.55 -2.09
CA VAL A 242 14.09 21.45 -2.57
C VAL A 242 14.10 22.78 -1.84
N ALA A 243 14.35 22.78 -0.53
CA ALA A 243 14.40 23.99 0.28
C ALA A 243 15.61 24.87 -0.07
N SER A 244 16.78 24.26 -0.31
CA SER A 244 17.99 24.97 -0.73
C SER A 244 17.88 25.55 -2.15
N ARG A 245 16.97 25.02 -2.97
CA ARG A 245 16.80 25.40 -4.39
C ARG A 245 15.46 26.09 -4.69
N ARG A 246 14.86 26.77 -3.70
CA ARG A 246 13.64 27.59 -3.87
C ARG A 246 13.71 28.64 -5.00
N ALA A 247 14.89 28.91 -5.56
CA ALA A 247 15.12 29.94 -6.58
C ALA A 247 15.62 29.42 -7.95
N SER A 248 15.70 28.11 -8.19
CA SER A 248 16.14 27.57 -9.50
C SER A 248 15.00 27.61 -10.52
N SER A 249 15.04 28.54 -11.47
CA SER A 249 14.01 28.72 -12.51
C SER A 249 13.96 27.60 -13.55
N ASN A 250 15.00 26.75 -13.61
CA ASN A 250 15.15 25.69 -14.61
C ASN A 250 14.75 24.29 -14.11
N LEU A 251 14.26 24.17 -12.87
CA LEU A 251 13.97 22.88 -12.23
C LEU A 251 12.50 22.78 -11.79
N SER A 252 11.77 21.85 -12.38
CA SER A 252 10.37 21.58 -11.99
C SER A 252 10.31 20.35 -11.09
N TYR A 253 9.40 20.34 -10.11
CA TYR A 253 9.25 19.24 -9.16
C TYR A 253 7.84 18.66 -9.19
N LEU A 254 7.73 17.36 -9.42
CA LEU A 254 6.49 16.60 -9.33
C LEU A 254 6.63 15.59 -8.18
N ALA A 255 5.88 15.79 -7.11
CA ALA A 255 5.91 14.94 -5.93
C ALA A 255 4.63 14.11 -5.85
N PHE A 256 4.75 12.79 -5.95
CA PHE A 256 3.64 11.85 -5.77
C PHE A 256 3.64 11.31 -4.34
N THR A 257 2.48 11.34 -3.69
CA THR A 257 2.34 10.88 -2.30
C THR A 257 0.90 10.43 -2.03
N ALA A 258 0.71 9.42 -1.19
CA ALA A 258 -0.61 9.08 -0.66
C ALA A 258 -1.00 9.89 0.58
N THR A 259 0.00 10.33 1.35
CA THR A 259 -0.15 10.81 2.72
C THR A 259 0.71 12.05 2.96
N PRO A 260 0.46 13.17 2.26
CA PRO A 260 1.27 14.36 2.41
C PRO A 260 1.18 14.87 3.85
N LYS A 261 2.34 15.21 4.44
CA LYS A 261 2.40 15.93 5.72
C LYS A 261 2.28 17.42 5.46
N THR A 262 2.00 18.19 6.51
CA THR A 262 1.91 19.67 6.45
C THR A 262 3.15 20.29 5.78
N LYS A 263 4.35 19.78 6.09
CA LYS A 263 5.60 20.28 5.48
C LYS A 263 5.68 20.00 3.98
N THR A 264 5.24 18.83 3.54
CA THR A 264 5.17 18.47 2.12
C THR A 264 4.23 19.41 1.36
N LEU A 265 3.06 19.72 1.94
CA LEU A 265 2.13 20.72 1.39
C LEU A 265 2.79 22.11 1.31
N GLU A 266 3.51 22.55 2.34
CA GLU A 266 4.24 23.83 2.29
C GLU A 266 5.35 23.89 1.22
N LEU A 267 6.01 22.76 0.93
CA LEU A 267 7.15 22.71 0.03
C LEU A 267 6.76 22.54 -1.45
N PHE A 268 5.77 21.70 -1.72
CA PHE A 268 5.35 21.28 -3.06
C PHE A 268 3.91 21.65 -3.43
N GLY A 269 3.07 21.98 -2.44
CA GLY A 269 1.71 22.41 -2.67
C GLY A 269 1.65 23.78 -3.35
N ARG A 270 0.53 24.05 -4.01
CA ARG A 270 0.25 25.33 -4.66
C ARG A 270 -0.80 26.10 -3.88
N LEU A 271 -0.66 27.42 -3.85
CA LEU A 271 -1.68 28.29 -3.31
C LEU A 271 -2.85 28.35 -4.29
N PRO A 272 -4.10 28.13 -3.83
CA PRO A 272 -5.30 28.35 -4.65
C PRO A 272 -5.32 29.75 -5.27
N ASN A 273 -4.85 30.77 -4.54
CA ASN A 273 -4.63 32.12 -5.04
C ASN A 273 -3.12 32.42 -5.07
N PRO A 274 -2.44 32.32 -6.23
CA PRO A 274 -1.01 32.55 -6.34
C PRO A 274 -0.56 33.97 -5.96
N ASP A 275 -1.44 34.96 -6.16
CA ASP A 275 -1.16 36.37 -5.91
C ASP A 275 -1.26 36.75 -4.42
N GLU A 276 -1.80 35.87 -3.58
CA GLU A 276 -1.96 36.08 -2.15
C GLU A 276 -0.89 35.33 -1.34
N ALA A 277 -0.45 35.90 -0.23
CA ALA A 277 0.48 35.21 0.66
C ALA A 277 -0.17 33.97 1.31
N PRO A 278 0.62 32.92 1.66
CA PRO A 278 0.12 31.79 2.42
C PRO A 278 -0.56 32.25 3.72
N SER A 279 -1.81 31.84 3.91
CA SER A 279 -2.60 32.21 5.09
C SER A 279 -3.54 31.07 5.50
N LYS A 280 -4.26 31.23 6.62
CA LYS A 280 -5.30 30.24 7.01
C LYS A 280 -6.39 30.06 5.94
N ARG A 281 -6.58 31.04 5.05
CA ARG A 281 -7.57 31.04 3.96
C ARG A 281 -6.96 30.70 2.59
N ASN A 282 -5.65 30.85 2.44
CA ASN A 282 -4.90 30.51 1.22
C ASN A 282 -3.79 29.53 1.60
N LYS A 283 -4.18 28.29 1.89
CA LYS A 283 -3.22 27.25 2.29
C LYS A 283 -2.69 26.54 1.04
N PRO A 284 -1.43 26.11 1.02
CA PRO A 284 -0.94 25.25 -0.04
C PRO A 284 -1.73 23.94 -0.10
N GLU A 285 -2.23 23.62 -1.28
CA GLU A 285 -3.01 22.42 -1.57
C GLU A 285 -2.31 21.55 -2.63
N ALA A 286 -2.68 20.28 -2.68
CA ALA A 286 -2.22 19.39 -3.73
C ALA A 286 -2.79 19.86 -5.08
N TYR A 287 -1.97 19.78 -6.12
CA TYR A 287 -2.37 20.13 -7.49
C TYR A 287 -3.39 19.14 -8.05
N HIS A 288 -3.32 17.88 -7.63
CA HIS A 288 -4.29 16.86 -7.98
C HIS A 288 -4.51 15.91 -6.80
N VAL A 289 -5.76 15.56 -6.54
CA VAL A 289 -6.15 14.66 -5.44
C VAL A 289 -6.97 13.50 -6.00
N TYR A 290 -6.58 12.28 -5.61
CA TYR A 290 -7.35 11.06 -5.79
C TYR A 290 -7.37 10.32 -4.45
N SER A 291 -8.49 10.43 -3.75
CA SER A 291 -8.60 10.06 -2.34
C SER A 291 -8.64 8.54 -2.14
N MET A 292 -8.40 8.10 -0.89
CA MET A 292 -8.59 6.69 -0.54
C MET A 292 -10.05 6.28 -0.67
N ARG A 293 -10.97 7.17 -0.28
CA ARG A 293 -12.43 6.96 -0.35
C ARG A 293 -12.88 6.64 -1.77
N GLN A 294 -12.52 7.52 -2.70
CA GLN A 294 -12.86 7.34 -4.11
C GLN A 294 -12.31 6.02 -4.64
N ALA A 295 -11.06 5.69 -4.30
CA ALA A 295 -10.44 4.44 -4.74
C ALA A 295 -11.14 3.18 -4.18
N ILE A 296 -11.65 3.23 -2.95
CA ILE A 296 -12.42 2.14 -2.33
C ILE A 296 -13.79 2.01 -2.99
N GLU A 297 -14.52 3.12 -3.09
CA GLU A 297 -15.89 3.13 -3.62
C GLU A 297 -15.93 2.78 -5.12
N GLU A 298 -14.88 3.10 -5.89
CA GLU A 298 -14.70 2.66 -7.28
C GLU A 298 -14.21 1.21 -7.41
N GLY A 299 -13.90 0.53 -6.30
CA GLY A 299 -13.43 -0.86 -6.27
C GLY A 299 -11.99 -1.06 -6.75
N PHE A 300 -11.19 0.01 -6.82
CA PHE A 300 -9.79 -0.06 -7.22
C PHE A 300 -8.84 -0.49 -6.10
N ILE A 301 -9.26 -0.29 -4.86
CA ILE A 301 -8.62 -0.84 -3.65
C ILE A 301 -9.70 -1.37 -2.70
N LEU A 302 -9.30 -2.25 -1.78
CA LEU A 302 -10.15 -2.79 -0.73
C LEU A 302 -10.09 -1.91 0.53
N ASP A 303 -11.22 -1.81 1.23
CA ASP A 303 -11.27 -1.20 2.54
C ASP A 303 -10.70 -2.14 3.60
N VAL A 304 -9.56 -1.75 4.17
CA VAL A 304 -8.83 -2.56 5.15
C VAL A 304 -9.42 -2.46 6.56
N LEU A 305 -10.22 -1.43 6.85
CA LEU A 305 -10.75 -1.18 8.19
C LEU A 305 -12.03 -1.98 8.49
N LYS A 306 -12.77 -2.43 7.48
CA LYS A 306 -14.00 -3.23 7.64
C LYS A 306 -13.84 -4.47 8.51
N ASN A 307 -12.67 -5.10 8.45
CA ASN A 307 -12.37 -6.32 9.22
C ASN A 307 -11.15 -6.10 10.11
N TYR A 308 -11.01 -4.89 10.66
CA TYR A 308 -10.04 -4.59 11.68
C TYR A 308 -10.56 -5.05 13.04
N THR A 309 -9.77 -5.84 13.76
CA THR A 309 -10.15 -6.32 15.08
C THR A 309 -8.97 -6.16 16.05
N ASN A 310 -9.21 -5.45 17.15
CA ASN A 310 -8.26 -5.44 18.25
C ASN A 310 -8.33 -6.76 19.03
N TYR A 311 -7.17 -7.29 19.41
CA TYR A 311 -7.03 -8.57 20.11
C TYR A 311 -7.81 -8.64 21.42
N LYS A 312 -7.84 -7.55 22.20
CA LYS A 312 -8.60 -7.52 23.46
C LYS A 312 -10.09 -7.75 23.17
N VAL A 313 -10.60 -7.20 22.08
CA VAL A 313 -12.00 -7.37 21.66
C VAL A 313 -12.24 -8.79 21.14
N ALA A 314 -11.38 -9.30 20.26
CA ALA A 314 -11.47 -10.68 19.78
C ALA A 314 -11.47 -11.70 20.92
N TYR A 315 -10.60 -11.51 21.92
CA TYR A 315 -10.51 -12.37 23.09
C TYR A 315 -11.74 -12.24 24.00
N ASN A 316 -12.23 -11.02 24.26
CA ASN A 316 -13.49 -10.80 24.97
C ASN A 316 -14.64 -11.55 24.30
N LEU A 317 -14.71 -11.51 22.97
CA LEU A 317 -15.74 -12.18 22.18
C LEU A 317 -15.63 -13.71 22.31
N ALA A 318 -14.42 -14.26 22.12
CA ALA A 318 -14.18 -15.69 22.27
C ALA A 318 -14.53 -16.19 23.70
N MET A 319 -14.18 -15.42 24.72
CA MET A 319 -14.53 -15.71 26.12
C MET A 319 -16.05 -15.64 26.37
N LYS A 320 -16.74 -14.65 25.80
CA LYS A 320 -18.21 -14.55 25.89
C LYS A 320 -18.90 -15.74 25.21
N ILE A 321 -18.44 -16.15 24.04
CA ILE A 321 -18.98 -17.30 23.30
C ILE A 321 -18.77 -18.59 24.11
N GLN A 322 -17.56 -18.82 24.65
CA GLN A 322 -17.29 -19.97 25.52
C GLN A 322 -18.05 -19.90 26.85
N GLY A 323 -18.35 -18.70 27.35
CA GLY A 323 -19.11 -18.45 28.57
C GLY A 323 -20.63 -18.50 28.39
N SER A 324 -21.15 -18.64 27.18
CA SER A 324 -22.61 -18.75 26.96
C SER A 324 -23.20 -20.08 27.43
N ASP A 325 -22.35 -21.11 27.61
CA ASP A 325 -22.74 -22.42 28.18
C ASP A 325 -22.52 -22.52 29.71
N GLN A 326 -21.93 -21.52 30.36
CA GLN A 326 -21.78 -21.48 31.83
C GLN A 326 -21.93 -20.05 32.34
N GLU A 327 -22.91 -19.79 33.23
CA GLU A 327 -23.06 -18.51 33.93
C GLU A 327 -21.77 -18.14 34.70
N VAL A 328 -20.86 -17.39 34.06
CA VAL A 328 -19.66 -16.88 34.72
C VAL A 328 -19.92 -15.47 35.24
N GLU A 329 -19.65 -15.23 36.53
CA GLU A 329 -19.72 -13.90 37.14
C GLU A 329 -18.87 -12.89 36.35
N SER A 330 -19.54 -11.88 35.79
CA SER A 330 -18.96 -10.80 34.96
C SER A 330 -17.75 -10.09 35.58
N LYS A 331 -17.66 -10.02 36.93
CA LYS A 331 -16.50 -9.48 37.65
C LYS A 331 -15.26 -10.38 37.60
N LYS A 332 -15.41 -11.71 37.71
CA LYS A 332 -14.29 -12.66 37.63
C LYS A 332 -13.75 -12.78 36.21
N ALA A 333 -14.62 -12.71 35.21
CA ALA A 333 -14.24 -12.68 33.80
C ALA A 333 -13.38 -11.44 33.48
N LYS A 334 -13.81 -10.23 33.90
CA LYS A 334 -13.02 -8.99 33.73
C LYS A 334 -11.65 -9.02 34.42
N VAL A 335 -11.55 -9.61 35.61
CA VAL A 335 -10.26 -9.72 36.33
C VAL A 335 -9.32 -10.72 35.65
N LYS A 336 -9.82 -11.90 35.25
CA LYS A 336 -9.04 -12.87 34.46
C LYS A 336 -8.59 -12.28 33.12
N LEU A 337 -9.46 -11.53 32.45
CA LEU A 337 -9.15 -10.85 31.19
C LEU A 337 -8.01 -9.84 31.35
N ASN A 338 -8.09 -8.95 32.35
CA ASN A 338 -7.04 -7.96 32.59
C ASN A 338 -5.71 -8.60 32.99
N GLN A 339 -5.74 -9.68 33.78
CA GLN A 339 -4.53 -10.40 34.17
C GLN A 339 -3.93 -11.16 32.98
N TRP A 340 -4.77 -11.72 32.10
CA TRP A 340 -4.37 -12.44 30.90
C TRP A 340 -3.84 -11.51 29.79
N VAL A 341 -4.48 -10.35 29.57
CA VAL A 341 -4.01 -9.30 28.64
C VAL A 341 -2.65 -8.76 29.06
N ARG A 342 -2.44 -8.47 30.36
CA ARG A 342 -1.12 -8.08 30.88
C ARG A 342 -0.03 -9.14 30.72
N LEU A 343 -0.38 -10.42 30.78
CA LEU A 343 0.55 -11.54 30.55
C LEU A 343 0.92 -11.68 29.06
N HIS A 344 0.04 -11.24 28.15
CA HIS A 344 0.27 -11.29 26.69
C HIS A 344 1.16 -10.18 26.17
N ASP A 345 1.18 -9.00 26.81
CA ASP A 345 2.03 -7.87 26.37
C ASP A 345 3.51 -8.27 26.24
N TYR A 346 3.95 -9.31 26.96
CA TYR A 346 5.32 -9.83 26.92
C TYR A 346 5.47 -11.26 26.35
N ASN A 347 4.38 -11.97 26.00
CA ASN A 347 4.45 -13.39 25.66
C ASN A 347 4.24 -13.66 24.16
N ILE A 348 5.33 -13.51 23.39
CA ILE A 348 5.38 -13.78 21.94
C ILE A 348 4.85 -15.19 21.61
N SER A 349 5.14 -16.20 22.43
CA SER A 349 4.71 -17.58 22.18
C SER A 349 3.18 -17.73 22.08
N GLN A 350 2.44 -17.01 22.92
CA GLN A 350 0.97 -17.05 22.90
C GLN A 350 0.42 -16.31 21.68
N LYS A 351 0.97 -15.13 21.36
CA LYS A 351 0.59 -14.37 20.15
C LYS A 351 0.84 -15.21 18.90
N VAL A 352 1.99 -15.88 18.81
CA VAL A 352 2.34 -16.79 17.70
C VAL A 352 1.33 -17.94 17.56
N GLN A 353 0.92 -18.56 18.67
CA GLN A 353 -0.12 -19.58 18.65
C GLN A 353 -1.44 -19.03 18.07
N VAL A 354 -1.90 -17.88 18.53
CA VAL A 354 -3.13 -17.25 18.03
C VAL A 354 -3.01 -16.97 16.53
N ILE A 355 -1.88 -16.42 16.09
CA ILE A 355 -1.65 -16.08 14.69
C ILE A 355 -1.68 -17.33 13.82
N ILE A 356 -0.95 -18.38 14.19
CA ILE A 356 -0.85 -19.63 13.41
C ILE A 356 -2.19 -20.33 13.31
N GLU A 357 -2.91 -20.49 14.42
CA GLU A 357 -4.20 -21.18 14.40
C GLU A 357 -5.25 -20.35 13.67
N HIS A 358 -5.30 -19.04 13.87
CA HIS A 358 -6.17 -18.17 13.07
C HIS A 358 -5.87 -18.27 11.58
N PHE A 359 -4.58 -18.22 11.21
CA PHE A 359 -4.16 -18.34 9.81
C PHE A 359 -4.61 -19.67 9.22
N LYS A 360 -4.33 -20.79 9.91
CA LYS A 360 -4.68 -22.13 9.46
C LYS A 360 -6.18 -22.31 9.26
N ASP A 361 -6.98 -21.85 10.22
CA ASP A 361 -8.41 -22.16 10.25
C ASP A 361 -9.25 -21.20 9.39
N ASN A 362 -8.83 -19.94 9.25
CA ASN A 362 -9.64 -18.89 8.62
C ASN A 362 -9.06 -18.32 7.33
N VAL A 363 -7.73 -18.26 7.19
CA VAL A 363 -7.08 -17.52 6.09
C VAL A 363 -6.41 -18.44 5.07
N MET A 364 -5.81 -19.55 5.49
CA MET A 364 -4.99 -20.43 4.66
C MET A 364 -5.77 -21.01 3.48
N GLY A 365 -7.08 -21.25 3.64
CA GLY A 365 -7.95 -21.76 2.57
C GLY A 365 -8.40 -20.71 1.54
N LEU A 366 -8.23 -19.41 1.84
CA LEU A 366 -8.68 -18.33 0.97
C LEU A 366 -7.86 -18.31 -0.34
N LEU A 367 -8.45 -17.71 -1.38
CA LEU A 367 -7.84 -17.62 -2.72
C LEU A 367 -7.41 -18.99 -3.29
N GLY A 368 -8.15 -20.05 -2.97
CA GLY A 368 -7.82 -21.41 -3.40
C GLY A 368 -6.54 -21.98 -2.77
N GLY A 369 -6.18 -21.53 -1.55
CA GLY A 369 -4.98 -21.97 -0.85
C GLY A 369 -3.74 -21.10 -1.07
N GLN A 370 -3.87 -19.98 -1.77
CA GLN A 370 -2.76 -19.07 -2.10
C GLN A 370 -2.63 -17.89 -1.14
N ALA A 371 -3.50 -17.81 -0.12
CA ALA A 371 -3.51 -16.71 0.81
C ALA A 371 -2.16 -16.56 1.55
N LYS A 372 -1.71 -15.31 1.62
CA LYS A 372 -0.50 -14.92 2.34
C LYS A 372 -0.84 -14.01 3.51
N VAL A 373 0.02 -13.99 4.52
CA VAL A 373 -0.13 -13.10 5.67
C VAL A 373 1.17 -12.41 6.05
N MET A 374 1.04 -11.26 6.70
CA MET A 374 2.17 -10.47 7.19
C MET A 374 2.05 -10.25 8.69
N VAL A 375 3.15 -10.38 9.43
CA VAL A 375 3.22 -10.04 10.86
C VAL A 375 4.16 -8.86 11.02
N VAL A 376 3.64 -7.75 11.51
CA VAL A 376 4.38 -6.50 11.73
C VAL A 376 4.80 -6.42 13.19
N THR A 377 6.10 -6.48 13.43
CA THR A 377 6.70 -6.48 14.78
C THR A 377 7.36 -5.13 15.09
N SER A 378 7.55 -4.82 16.38
CA SER A 378 8.06 -3.50 16.76
C SER A 378 9.55 -3.28 16.48
N SER A 379 10.33 -4.37 16.38
CA SER A 379 11.78 -4.29 16.17
C SER A 379 12.36 -5.49 15.43
N ARG A 380 13.58 -5.34 14.90
CA ARG A 380 14.32 -6.44 14.25
C ARG A 380 14.55 -7.63 15.20
N LYS A 381 14.81 -7.36 16.49
CA LYS A 381 14.95 -8.39 17.52
C LYS A 381 13.65 -9.14 17.76
N GLU A 382 12.51 -8.45 17.73
CA GLU A 382 11.21 -9.11 17.83
C GLU A 382 10.91 -9.97 16.61
N ALA A 383 11.21 -9.51 15.39
CA ALA A 383 11.06 -10.33 14.20
C ALA A 383 11.83 -11.67 14.31
N VAL A 384 13.05 -11.63 14.87
CA VAL A 384 13.84 -12.84 15.18
C VAL A 384 13.13 -13.72 16.22
N ARG A 385 12.68 -13.16 17.34
CA ARG A 385 11.96 -13.91 18.38
C ARG A 385 10.69 -14.56 17.84
N TYR A 386 9.91 -13.82 17.06
CA TYR A 386 8.73 -14.33 16.37
C TYR A 386 9.10 -15.49 15.44
N LYS A 387 10.15 -15.37 14.61
CA LYS A 387 10.57 -16.45 13.71
C LYS A 387 10.92 -17.73 14.45
N LEU A 388 11.70 -17.62 15.53
CA LEU A 388 12.09 -18.78 16.34
C LEU A 388 10.89 -19.44 17.00
N CYS A 389 9.96 -18.65 17.56
CA CYS A 389 8.72 -19.16 18.13
C CYS A 389 7.80 -19.79 17.06
N PHE A 390 7.68 -19.20 15.88
CA PHE A 390 6.92 -19.74 14.75
C PHE A 390 7.46 -21.11 14.35
N ASP A 391 8.77 -21.20 14.10
CA ASP A 391 9.41 -22.45 13.67
C ASP A 391 9.26 -23.56 14.71
N LYS A 392 9.44 -23.20 16.00
CA LYS A 392 9.24 -24.13 17.11
C LYS A 392 7.80 -24.63 17.16
N TYR A 393 6.81 -23.74 17.11
CA TYR A 393 5.39 -24.11 17.19
C TYR A 393 4.94 -24.96 16.00
N ILE A 394 5.36 -24.58 14.78
CA ILE A 394 5.10 -25.33 13.54
C ILE A 394 5.68 -26.75 13.64
N SER A 395 6.91 -26.87 14.16
CA SER A 395 7.57 -28.16 14.33
C SER A 395 6.90 -29.03 15.39
N GLU A 396 6.51 -28.46 16.53
CA GLU A 396 5.81 -29.15 17.62
C GLU A 396 4.42 -29.66 17.20
N LYS A 397 3.72 -28.90 16.35
CA LYS A 397 2.40 -29.29 15.80
C LYS A 397 2.48 -30.14 14.54
N GLY A 398 3.65 -30.26 13.92
CA GLY A 398 3.85 -31.01 12.69
C GLY A 398 3.20 -30.37 11.45
N TYR A 399 3.01 -29.04 11.44
CA TYR A 399 2.41 -28.35 10.31
C TYR A 399 3.38 -28.27 9.12
N GLN A 400 3.04 -28.91 8.00
CA GLN A 400 3.91 -29.03 6.83
C GLN A 400 3.69 -27.94 5.76
N ARG A 401 2.56 -27.22 5.81
CA ARG A 401 2.16 -26.23 4.77
C ARG A 401 2.27 -24.78 5.23
N ILE A 402 2.81 -24.55 6.43
CA ILE A 402 2.97 -23.21 6.99
C ILE A 402 4.46 -22.98 7.17
N HIS A 403 4.99 -22.06 6.40
CA HIS A 403 6.38 -21.63 6.53
C HIS A 403 6.43 -20.11 6.69
N ALA A 404 7.14 -19.68 7.72
CA ALA A 404 7.42 -18.27 7.97
C ALA A 404 8.77 -17.88 7.38
N MET A 405 8.85 -16.69 6.79
CA MET A 405 10.10 -16.01 6.45
C MET A 405 10.24 -14.72 7.24
N VAL A 406 11.47 -14.28 7.45
CA VAL A 406 11.80 -13.03 8.13
C VAL A 406 12.35 -12.01 7.12
N ALA A 407 12.08 -10.73 7.33
CA ALA A 407 12.59 -9.67 6.48
C ALA A 407 13.07 -8.47 7.30
N PHE A 408 14.38 -8.30 7.36
CA PHE A 408 15.02 -7.14 7.99
C PHE A 408 16.42 -6.91 7.41
N SER A 409 16.92 -5.68 7.52
CA SER A 409 18.28 -5.31 7.10
C SER A 409 19.28 -5.47 8.23
N GLY A 410 20.52 -5.78 7.84
CA GLY A 410 21.65 -5.89 8.74
C GLY A 410 21.64 -7.15 9.58
N GLU A 411 22.58 -7.17 10.52
CA GLU A 411 22.76 -8.24 11.48
C GLU A 411 22.09 -7.87 12.82
N VAL A 412 21.51 -8.88 13.47
CA VAL A 412 20.84 -8.74 14.76
C VAL A 412 21.54 -9.64 15.76
N GLU A 413 22.00 -9.05 16.85
CA GLU A 413 22.60 -9.74 17.98
C GLU A 413 21.83 -9.40 19.27
N PHE A 414 21.82 -10.35 20.21
CA PHE A 414 21.22 -10.18 21.53
C PHE A 414 22.31 -9.98 22.58
N ASN A 415 22.02 -9.16 23.59
CA ASN A 415 22.91 -8.88 24.71
C ASN A 415 22.23 -9.20 26.05
N GLU A 416 22.98 -9.14 27.14
CA GLU A 416 22.49 -9.42 28.51
C GLU A 416 21.41 -8.45 28.99
N LYS A 417 21.25 -7.29 28.34
CA LYS A 417 20.18 -6.32 28.66
C LYS A 417 18.87 -6.64 27.93
N ASP A 418 18.90 -7.53 26.95
CA ASP A 418 17.70 -7.95 26.24
C ASP A 418 16.93 -8.99 27.09
N PRO A 419 15.61 -8.81 27.26
CA PRO A 419 14.82 -9.74 28.08
C PRO A 419 14.79 -11.15 27.45
N ASN A 420 14.93 -12.18 28.28
CA ASN A 420 14.89 -13.60 27.87
C ASN A 420 15.87 -13.95 26.74
N ALA A 421 17.08 -13.40 26.77
CA ALA A 421 18.11 -13.59 25.75
C ALA A 421 19.13 -14.69 26.07
N ASP A 422 19.03 -15.37 27.21
CA ASP A 422 20.05 -16.30 27.73
C ASP A 422 20.44 -17.45 26.77
N GLY A 423 19.59 -17.77 25.79
CA GLY A 423 19.87 -18.76 24.74
C GLY A 423 20.11 -18.18 23.33
N LEU A 424 20.14 -16.85 23.19
CA LEU A 424 20.32 -16.13 21.92
C LEU A 424 21.61 -15.28 21.91
N ILE A 425 22.21 -15.05 23.08
CA ILE A 425 23.45 -14.29 23.22
C ILE A 425 24.60 -15.02 22.52
N GLY A 426 25.35 -14.29 21.71
CA GLY A 426 26.46 -14.82 20.90
C GLY A 426 26.05 -15.40 19.54
N GLU A 427 24.76 -15.53 19.25
CA GLU A 427 24.27 -15.85 17.92
C GLU A 427 24.05 -14.60 17.08
N LYS A 428 24.42 -14.71 15.80
CA LYS A 428 24.27 -13.66 14.80
C LYS A 428 23.11 -13.99 13.89
N PHE A 429 22.05 -13.19 13.90
CA PHE A 429 20.86 -13.41 13.08
C PHE A 429 20.85 -12.48 11.86
N THR A 430 20.65 -13.06 10.69
CA THR A 430 20.60 -12.34 9.41
C THR A 430 19.40 -12.82 8.59
N GLU A 431 18.97 -12.01 7.62
CA GLU A 431 17.92 -12.40 6.68
C GLU A 431 18.25 -13.69 5.93
N HIS A 432 19.54 -13.95 5.64
CA HIS A 432 19.96 -15.14 4.92
C HIS A 432 19.94 -16.41 5.79
N ASN A 433 20.47 -16.35 7.02
CA ASN A 433 20.58 -17.53 7.87
C ASN A 433 19.24 -18.00 8.46
N MET A 434 18.28 -17.08 8.62
CA MET A 434 16.94 -17.35 9.13
C MET A 434 16.00 -17.91 8.05
N ASN A 435 16.29 -17.63 6.78
CA ASN A 435 15.48 -18.04 5.64
C ASN A 435 16.18 -19.12 4.80
N ARG A 436 16.49 -20.25 5.43
CA ARG A 436 17.33 -21.33 4.87
C ARG A 436 16.83 -21.89 3.53
N ASN A 437 15.52 -21.83 3.26
CA ASN A 437 14.90 -22.33 2.03
C ASN A 437 14.79 -21.28 0.90
N LEU A 438 15.43 -20.12 1.02
CA LEU A 438 15.46 -19.11 -0.05
C LEU A 438 16.10 -19.64 -1.34
N LYS A 439 17.07 -20.56 -1.24
CA LYS A 439 17.82 -21.13 -2.38
C LYS A 439 18.41 -20.03 -3.30
N GLY A 440 18.85 -18.92 -2.71
CA GLY A 440 19.41 -17.78 -3.45
C GLY A 440 18.38 -16.89 -4.18
N ARG A 441 17.07 -17.18 -4.07
CA ARG A 441 16.02 -16.33 -4.64
C ARG A 441 15.83 -15.06 -3.81
N GLU A 442 15.32 -14.02 -4.44
CA GLU A 442 14.87 -12.82 -3.75
C GLU A 442 13.63 -13.12 -2.88
N LEU A 443 13.53 -12.49 -1.72
CA LEU A 443 12.41 -12.68 -0.79
C LEU A 443 11.04 -12.47 -1.45
N ARG A 444 10.91 -11.46 -2.32
CA ARG A 444 9.65 -11.15 -3.02
C ARG A 444 9.18 -12.32 -3.87
N LYS A 445 10.10 -12.92 -4.64
CA LYS A 445 9.81 -14.09 -5.50
C LYS A 445 9.54 -15.34 -4.67
N ALA A 446 10.29 -15.54 -3.60
CA ALA A 446 10.09 -16.68 -2.69
C ALA A 446 8.78 -16.58 -1.90
N PHE A 447 8.31 -15.37 -1.57
CA PHE A 447 7.03 -15.19 -0.89
C PHE A 447 5.82 -15.37 -1.80
N ASP A 448 5.99 -15.08 -3.10
CA ASP A 448 4.92 -15.31 -4.08
C ASP A 448 4.72 -16.80 -4.45
N SER A 449 5.74 -17.64 -4.21
CA SER A 449 5.68 -19.09 -4.38
C SER A 449 4.96 -19.78 -3.22
N ASP A 450 4.75 -21.10 -3.32
CA ASP A 450 4.16 -21.90 -2.24
C ASP A 450 5.13 -22.22 -1.09
N ASP A 451 6.38 -21.74 -1.17
CA ASP A 451 7.43 -22.05 -0.19
C ASP A 451 7.21 -21.34 1.16
N TYR A 452 6.50 -20.20 1.16
CA TYR A 452 6.29 -19.37 2.35
C TYR A 452 4.89 -18.76 2.39
N GLN A 453 4.23 -18.81 3.55
CA GLN A 453 2.87 -18.30 3.76
C GLN A 453 2.83 -17.06 4.65
N VAL A 454 3.81 -16.94 5.55
CA VAL A 454 3.88 -15.88 6.56
C VAL A 454 5.16 -15.06 6.36
N MET A 455 5.04 -13.73 6.27
CA MET A 455 6.18 -12.82 6.27
C MET A 455 6.23 -12.01 7.57
N LEU A 456 7.31 -12.19 8.33
CA LEU A 456 7.59 -11.47 9.56
C LEU A 456 8.47 -10.26 9.24
N VAL A 457 7.96 -9.06 9.53
CA VAL A 457 8.62 -7.80 9.21
C VAL A 457 8.79 -6.93 10.46
N ALA A 458 9.86 -6.13 10.47
CA ALA A 458 9.99 -5.00 11.40
C ALA A 458 9.64 -3.71 10.64
N ASN A 459 10.64 -3.04 10.07
CA ASN A 459 10.45 -1.84 9.25
C ASN A 459 10.55 -2.12 7.74
N LYS A 460 11.21 -3.22 7.35
CA LYS A 460 11.38 -3.58 5.93
C LYS A 460 10.04 -3.99 5.32
N PHE A 461 9.81 -3.67 4.05
CA PHE A 461 8.59 -3.98 3.30
C PHE A 461 7.30 -3.29 3.81
N GLN A 462 7.39 -2.36 4.77
CA GLN A 462 6.32 -1.40 5.04
C GLN A 462 6.14 -0.40 3.89
N THR A 463 7.23 -0.12 3.15
CA THR A 463 7.26 0.71 1.94
C THR A 463 7.62 -0.13 0.70
N GLY A 464 6.90 0.10 -0.41
CA GLY A 464 7.14 -0.47 -1.75
C GLY A 464 7.22 -2.00 -1.87
N PHE A 465 6.67 -2.75 -0.92
CA PHE A 465 6.30 -4.14 -1.13
C PHE A 465 4.89 -4.23 -1.70
N ASP A 466 4.71 -5.07 -2.72
CA ASP A 466 3.42 -5.33 -3.32
C ASP A 466 3.19 -6.83 -3.43
N GLN A 467 2.14 -7.33 -2.78
CA GLN A 467 1.72 -8.72 -2.82
C GLN A 467 0.19 -8.81 -2.83
N PRO A 468 -0.43 -8.95 -4.00
CA PRO A 468 -1.90 -8.99 -4.13
C PRO A 468 -2.57 -10.11 -3.31
N LYS A 469 -1.89 -11.25 -3.11
CA LYS A 469 -2.39 -12.41 -2.36
C LYS A 469 -2.37 -12.22 -0.83
N LEU A 470 -1.90 -11.07 -0.33
CA LEU A 470 -1.87 -10.77 1.10
C LEU A 470 -3.29 -10.55 1.63
N CYS A 471 -3.82 -11.51 2.38
CA CYS A 471 -5.21 -11.51 2.85
C CYS A 471 -5.35 -11.03 4.30
N ALA A 472 -4.34 -11.26 5.14
CA ALA A 472 -4.37 -10.84 6.53
C ALA A 472 -3.06 -10.21 7.02
N MET A 473 -3.18 -9.32 8.01
CA MET A 473 -2.06 -8.70 8.71
C MET A 473 -2.25 -8.79 10.21
N TYR A 474 -1.17 -9.16 10.90
CA TYR A 474 -1.11 -9.25 12.35
C TYR A 474 -0.16 -8.17 12.84
N VAL A 475 -0.65 -7.26 13.69
CA VAL A 475 0.11 -6.09 14.11
C VAL A 475 0.49 -6.23 15.58
N ASP A 476 1.78 -6.27 15.86
CA ASP A 476 2.37 -6.21 17.21
C ASP A 476 3.40 -5.08 17.28
N LYS A 477 2.96 -3.89 16.87
CA LYS A 477 3.74 -2.66 16.85
C LYS A 477 2.80 -1.49 17.09
N LYS A 478 3.27 -0.47 17.80
CA LYS A 478 2.56 0.81 17.86
C LYS A 478 2.51 1.44 16.47
N LEU A 479 1.32 1.57 15.90
CA LEU A 479 1.07 2.26 14.64
C LEU A 479 0.40 3.59 14.94
N GLY A 480 0.85 4.66 14.29
CA GLY A 480 0.26 5.99 14.45
C GLY A 480 0.50 6.88 13.25
N GLY A 481 -0.43 7.80 13.00
CA GLY A 481 -0.37 8.75 11.91
C GLY A 481 -0.13 8.08 10.55
N VAL A 482 0.82 8.63 9.78
CA VAL A 482 1.11 8.19 8.41
C VAL A 482 1.59 6.74 8.32
N GLU A 483 2.38 6.27 9.29
CA GLU A 483 2.92 4.91 9.30
C GLU A 483 1.81 3.86 9.36
N CYS A 484 0.73 4.16 10.10
CA CYS A 484 -0.45 3.31 10.19
C CYS A 484 -1.09 3.10 8.81
N VAL A 485 -1.41 4.21 8.11
CA VAL A 485 -2.06 4.18 6.80
C VAL A 485 -1.18 3.44 5.79
N GLN A 486 0.13 3.70 5.77
CA GLN A 486 1.07 3.05 4.85
C GLN A 486 1.21 1.54 5.10
N THR A 487 1.22 1.13 6.37
CA THR A 487 1.38 -0.27 6.77
C THR A 487 0.11 -1.06 6.46
N LEU A 488 -1.05 -0.61 6.94
CA LEU A 488 -2.32 -1.33 6.76
C LEU A 488 -2.80 -1.30 5.31
N SER A 489 -2.54 -0.22 4.56
CA SER A 489 -2.86 -0.16 3.12
C SER A 489 -2.14 -1.21 2.28
N ARG A 490 -1.14 -1.94 2.81
CA ARG A 490 -0.54 -3.08 2.08
C ARG A 490 -1.54 -4.20 1.81
N LEU A 491 -2.63 -4.30 2.59
CA LEU A 491 -3.69 -5.28 2.35
C LEU A 491 -4.67 -4.87 1.25
N ASN A 492 -4.70 -3.60 0.86
CA ASN A 492 -5.77 -3.01 0.05
C ASN A 492 -5.77 -3.44 -1.43
N ARG A 493 -4.79 -4.25 -1.85
CA ARG A 493 -4.67 -4.71 -3.23
C ARG A 493 -5.80 -5.65 -3.61
N THR A 494 -6.39 -5.41 -4.77
CA THR A 494 -7.41 -6.28 -5.38
C THR A 494 -6.76 -7.54 -5.95
N TYR A 495 -7.41 -8.69 -5.76
CA TYR A 495 -7.05 -9.95 -6.40
C TYR A 495 -8.36 -10.74 -6.65
N PRO A 496 -8.46 -11.54 -7.73
CA PRO A 496 -9.66 -12.32 -8.00
C PRO A 496 -10.10 -13.17 -6.79
N GLY A 497 -11.34 -13.03 -6.34
CA GLY A 497 -11.88 -13.72 -5.17
C GLY A 497 -11.57 -13.06 -3.82
N LYS A 498 -10.72 -12.03 -3.78
CA LYS A 498 -10.30 -11.39 -2.52
C LYS A 498 -11.30 -10.37 -1.99
N ALA A 499 -12.00 -9.67 -2.88
CA ALA A 499 -13.03 -8.71 -2.46
C ALA A 499 -14.17 -9.43 -1.73
N GLU A 500 -14.48 -10.65 -2.16
CA GLU A 500 -15.50 -11.52 -1.60
C GLU A 500 -15.07 -12.13 -0.26
N THR A 501 -13.79 -12.47 -0.09
CA THR A 501 -13.26 -12.99 1.18
C THR A 501 -12.94 -11.89 2.19
N GLY A 502 -12.78 -10.65 1.73
CA GLY A 502 -12.31 -9.52 2.51
C GLY A 502 -10.82 -9.59 2.86
N THR A 503 -10.34 -8.50 3.46
CA THR A 503 -9.06 -8.41 4.16
C THR A 503 -9.28 -8.68 5.65
N PHE A 504 -8.26 -9.03 6.43
CA PHE A 504 -8.41 -9.17 7.89
C PHE A 504 -7.20 -8.60 8.64
N ILE A 505 -7.45 -7.82 9.69
CA ILE A 505 -6.38 -7.26 10.52
C ILE A 505 -6.63 -7.66 11.98
N LEU A 506 -5.65 -8.30 12.60
CA LEU A 506 -5.65 -8.55 14.04
C LEU A 506 -4.54 -7.74 14.70
N ASP A 507 -4.94 -6.77 15.52
CA ASP A 507 -4.02 -5.85 16.19
C ASP A 507 -3.86 -6.20 17.67
N PHE A 508 -2.64 -6.51 18.09
CA PHE A 508 -2.30 -6.86 19.46
C PHE A 508 -1.95 -5.63 20.32
N PHE A 509 -1.76 -4.46 19.73
CA PHE A 509 -1.14 -3.32 20.41
C PHE A 509 -2.04 -2.07 20.42
N ASN A 510 -2.58 -1.66 19.27
CA ASN A 510 -3.19 -0.33 19.10
C ASN A 510 -4.66 -0.30 19.51
N ASP A 511 -5.11 0.86 19.95
CA ASP A 511 -6.53 1.11 20.17
C ASP A 511 -7.23 1.33 18.81
N PRO A 512 -8.43 0.75 18.58
CA PRO A 512 -9.17 0.98 17.34
C PRO A 512 -9.42 2.47 17.04
N ASP A 513 -9.71 3.30 18.05
CA ASP A 513 -9.98 4.72 17.84
C ASP A 513 -8.75 5.48 17.32
N ASP A 514 -7.56 5.14 17.82
CA ASP A 514 -6.29 5.72 17.37
C ASP A 514 -6.01 5.38 15.89
N ILE A 515 -6.37 4.15 15.47
CA ILE A 515 -6.24 3.70 14.07
C ILE A 515 -7.24 4.45 13.18
N LEU A 516 -8.48 4.61 13.63
CA LEU A 516 -9.49 5.35 12.90
C LEU A 516 -9.08 6.81 12.70
N GLU A 517 -8.61 7.47 13.76
CA GLU A 517 -8.12 8.85 13.71
C GLU A 517 -6.96 9.00 12.70
N ALA A 518 -6.08 8.00 12.59
CA ALA A 518 -5.00 8.02 11.62
C ALA A 518 -5.49 7.96 10.16
N PHE A 519 -6.65 7.33 9.89
CA PHE A 519 -7.24 7.22 8.55
C PHE A 519 -8.15 8.38 8.17
N GLN A 520 -8.82 9.04 9.12
CA GLN A 520 -9.78 10.12 8.87
C GLN A 520 -9.27 11.26 7.96
N PRO A 521 -8.00 11.74 8.08
CA PRO A 521 -7.48 12.79 7.19
C PRO A 521 -7.45 12.38 5.71
N TYR A 522 -7.42 11.07 5.42
CA TYR A 522 -7.28 10.50 4.09
C TYR A 522 -8.54 9.78 3.60
N HIS A 523 -9.42 9.41 4.54
CA HIS A 523 -10.69 8.72 4.34
C HIS A 523 -11.73 9.33 5.28
N GLN A 524 -12.41 10.40 4.84
CA GLN A 524 -13.33 11.17 5.70
C GLN A 524 -14.53 10.36 6.22
N THR A 525 -14.91 9.29 5.50
CA THR A 525 -15.98 8.34 5.87
C THR A 525 -15.40 7.04 6.42
N ALA A 526 -14.15 7.05 6.90
CA ALA A 526 -13.63 5.90 7.63
C ALA A 526 -14.54 5.64 8.81
N GLU A 527 -15.04 4.42 8.87
CA GLU A 527 -15.71 3.84 10.01
C GLU A 527 -15.01 2.51 10.26
N LEU A 528 -14.75 2.21 11.52
CA LEU A 528 -14.53 0.83 11.90
C LEU A 528 -15.90 0.19 11.94
N ASP A 529 -16.07 -0.96 11.29
CA ASP A 529 -17.21 -1.81 11.59
C ASP A 529 -17.06 -2.20 13.06
N ASP A 530 -17.75 -1.46 13.94
CA ASP A 530 -17.80 -1.76 15.35
C ASP A 530 -18.22 -3.22 15.45
N VAL A 531 -17.49 -4.00 16.23
CA VAL A 531 -17.65 -5.46 16.26
C VAL A 531 -19.13 -5.70 16.42
N SER A 532 -19.74 -6.26 15.36
CA SER A 532 -21.18 -6.54 15.32
C SER A 532 -21.48 -7.15 16.66
N ASP A 533 -22.29 -6.45 17.46
CA ASP A 533 -22.59 -6.92 18.80
C ASP A 533 -22.90 -8.41 18.65
N PRO A 534 -22.22 -9.35 19.34
CA PRO A 534 -22.59 -10.75 19.26
C PRO A 534 -24.09 -10.91 19.56
N ASP A 535 -24.62 -10.02 20.41
CA ASP A 535 -26.05 -9.91 20.69
C ASP A 535 -26.82 -9.40 19.48
N LEU A 536 -26.23 -8.72 18.48
CA LEU A 536 -26.87 -8.39 17.20
C LEU A 536 -27.21 -9.64 16.40
N ILE A 537 -26.38 -10.69 16.42
CA ILE A 537 -26.69 -11.97 15.76
C ILE A 537 -27.83 -12.67 16.51
N PHE A 538 -27.78 -12.67 17.85
CA PHE A 538 -28.86 -13.21 18.68
C PHE A 538 -30.14 -12.39 18.56
N ASP A 539 -30.06 -11.08 18.42
CA ASP A 539 -31.15 -10.14 18.21
C ASP A 539 -31.72 -10.29 16.82
N LEU A 540 -30.88 -10.50 15.78
CA LEU A 540 -31.35 -10.77 14.43
C LEU A 540 -32.05 -12.12 14.41
N PHE A 541 -31.47 -13.13 15.07
CA PHE A 541 -32.05 -14.44 15.24
C PHE A 541 -33.40 -14.37 15.96
N ASP A 542 -33.49 -13.62 17.05
CA ASP A 542 -34.71 -13.43 17.83
C ASP A 542 -35.73 -12.57 17.09
N LYS A 543 -35.32 -11.53 16.36
CA LYS A 543 -36.19 -10.73 15.47
C LYS A 543 -36.76 -11.58 14.35
N LEU A 544 -35.93 -12.40 13.70
CA LEU A 544 -36.35 -13.30 12.63
C LEU A 544 -37.29 -14.40 13.15
N ARG A 545 -37.00 -14.94 14.34
CA ARG A 545 -37.85 -15.92 15.02
C ARG A 545 -39.17 -15.31 15.49
N ALA A 546 -39.14 -14.11 16.07
CA ALA A 546 -40.32 -13.34 16.47
C ALA A 546 -41.18 -12.93 15.26
N ALA A 547 -40.56 -12.73 14.09
CA ALA A 547 -41.31 -12.54 12.85
C ALA A 547 -42.11 -13.79 12.45
N GLY A 548 -41.77 -14.99 12.93
CA GLY A 548 -42.58 -16.20 12.69
C GLY A 548 -42.71 -16.60 11.22
N ILE A 549 -41.79 -16.12 10.36
CA ILE A 549 -41.80 -16.38 8.92
C ILE A 549 -41.37 -17.82 8.63
N PHE A 550 -40.43 -18.35 9.40
CA PHE A 550 -40.01 -19.74 9.39
C PHE A 550 -40.19 -20.36 10.79
N GLN A 551 -40.25 -21.69 10.87
CA GLN A 551 -40.35 -22.47 12.10
C GLN A 551 -39.05 -23.26 12.31
N TRP A 552 -38.71 -23.53 13.57
CA TRP A 552 -37.46 -24.22 13.90
C TRP A 552 -37.37 -25.63 13.29
N GLN A 553 -38.51 -26.33 13.20
CA GLN A 553 -38.59 -27.64 12.53
C GLN A 553 -38.21 -27.57 11.04
N GLU A 554 -38.54 -26.48 10.35
CA GLU A 554 -38.18 -26.29 8.94
C GLU A 554 -36.67 -26.02 8.80
N VAL A 555 -36.07 -25.30 9.75
CA VAL A 555 -34.63 -25.04 9.81
C VAL A 555 -33.86 -26.36 10.02
N GLU A 556 -34.30 -27.19 10.97
CA GLU A 556 -33.70 -28.50 11.21
C GLU A 556 -33.82 -29.43 9.98
N GLN A 557 -34.98 -29.44 9.33
CA GLN A 557 -35.18 -30.21 8.08
C GLN A 557 -34.29 -29.70 6.96
N PHE A 558 -34.12 -28.39 6.84
CA PHE A 558 -33.23 -27.77 5.86
C PHE A 558 -31.77 -28.16 6.14
N CYS A 559 -31.29 -27.99 7.37
CA CYS A 559 -29.92 -28.34 7.75
C CYS A 559 -29.62 -29.82 7.50
N ASN A 560 -30.53 -30.71 7.89
CA ASN A 560 -30.40 -32.15 7.64
C ASN A 560 -30.35 -32.50 6.16
N ALA A 561 -31.16 -31.82 5.32
CA ALA A 561 -31.16 -32.03 3.88
C ALA A 561 -29.96 -31.39 3.18
N PHE A 562 -29.51 -30.23 3.63
CA PHE A 562 -28.40 -29.46 3.05
C PHE A 562 -27.04 -30.10 3.33
N LEU A 563 -26.84 -30.65 4.54
CA LEU A 563 -25.59 -31.32 4.93
C LEU A 563 -25.45 -32.73 4.33
N GLN A 564 -26.54 -33.33 3.84
CA GLN A 564 -26.50 -34.60 3.12
C GLN A 564 -26.23 -34.39 1.63
N LYS A 565 -25.01 -34.73 1.17
CA LYS A 565 -24.56 -34.62 -0.24
C LYS A 565 -25.43 -35.37 -1.29
N SER A 566 -26.42 -36.16 -0.87
CA SER A 566 -27.26 -36.99 -1.75
C SER A 566 -28.65 -36.40 -2.07
N LYS A 567 -29.02 -35.27 -1.47
CA LYS A 567 -30.35 -34.66 -1.69
C LYS A 567 -30.33 -33.66 -2.83
N SER A 568 -31.37 -33.67 -3.66
CA SER A 568 -31.49 -32.77 -4.82
C SER A 568 -31.86 -31.34 -4.38
N ASN A 569 -31.46 -30.34 -5.17
CA ASN A 569 -31.82 -28.94 -4.95
C ASN A 569 -33.35 -28.71 -4.87
N ALA A 570 -34.13 -29.56 -5.53
CA ALA A 570 -35.59 -29.54 -5.46
C ALA A 570 -36.13 -29.92 -4.07
N ALA A 571 -35.48 -30.86 -3.38
CA ALA A 571 -35.86 -31.24 -2.02
C ALA A 571 -35.62 -30.08 -1.03
N ILE A 572 -34.51 -29.35 -1.19
CA ILE A 572 -34.17 -28.19 -0.38
C ILE A 572 -35.18 -27.04 -0.62
N ALA A 573 -35.49 -26.75 -1.89
CA ALA A 573 -36.47 -25.73 -2.27
C ALA A 573 -37.88 -26.03 -1.72
N ASN A 574 -38.30 -27.30 -1.70
CA ASN A 574 -39.60 -27.71 -1.15
C ASN A 574 -39.69 -27.49 0.37
N ILE A 575 -38.60 -27.64 1.11
CA ILE A 575 -38.56 -27.37 2.56
C ILE A 575 -38.71 -25.87 2.83
N CYS A 576 -38.16 -25.01 1.98
CA CYS A 576 -38.28 -23.55 2.13
C CYS A 576 -39.64 -22.99 1.70
N LYS A 577 -40.41 -23.72 0.88
CA LYS A 577 -41.65 -23.23 0.26
C LYS A 577 -42.69 -22.69 1.27
N PRO A 578 -42.99 -23.37 2.39
CA PRO A 578 -43.98 -22.87 3.37
C PRO A 578 -43.57 -21.56 4.05
N ALA A 579 -42.27 -21.36 4.30
CA ALA A 579 -41.75 -20.11 4.86
C ALA A 579 -41.84 -18.96 3.84
N VAL A 580 -41.54 -19.25 2.56
CA VAL A 580 -41.69 -18.28 1.46
C VAL A 580 -43.15 -17.86 1.28
N GLU A 581 -44.09 -18.81 1.30
CA GLU A 581 -45.53 -18.52 1.20
C GLU A 581 -46.03 -17.65 2.36
N ARG A 582 -45.57 -17.92 3.59
CA ARG A 582 -45.86 -17.07 4.76
C ARG A 582 -45.32 -15.65 4.60
N TRP A 583 -44.10 -15.51 4.11
CA TRP A 583 -43.51 -14.19 3.83
C TRP A 583 -44.32 -13.44 2.76
N GLN A 584 -44.60 -14.09 1.62
CA GLN A 584 -45.33 -13.48 0.51
C GLN A 584 -46.74 -13.03 0.92
N LYS A 585 -47.44 -13.84 1.72
CA LYS A 585 -48.77 -13.50 2.23
C LYS A 585 -48.72 -12.28 3.15
N ARG A 586 -47.72 -12.22 4.03
CA ARG A 586 -47.55 -11.09 4.97
C ARG A 586 -47.09 -9.81 4.26
N TYR A 587 -46.22 -9.93 3.26
CA TYR A 587 -45.77 -8.81 2.44
C TYR A 587 -46.93 -8.20 1.63
N LYS A 588 -47.75 -9.03 0.99
CA LYS A 588 -48.96 -8.60 0.29
C LYS A 588 -50.04 -7.97 1.18
N SER A 589 -50.04 -8.26 2.48
CA SER A 589 -50.95 -7.62 3.44
C SER A 589 -50.41 -6.32 4.03
N ALA A 590 -49.12 -6.04 3.84
CA ALA A 590 -48.44 -4.85 4.36
C ALA A 590 -48.32 -3.73 3.31
N ILE A 591 -48.37 -4.10 2.02
CA ILE A 591 -48.68 -3.21 0.89
C ILE A 591 -50.20 -3.03 0.83
#